data_AF-A0AAW2J151-F1
#
_entry.id   AF-A0AAW2J151-F1
#
_cell.length_a   1.000
_cell.length_b   1.000
_cell.length_c   1.000
_cell.angle_alpha   90.00
_cell.angle_beta   90.00
_cell.angle_gamma   90.00
#
_symmetry.space_group_name_H-M   'P 1'
#
loop_
_entity.id
_entity.type
_entity.pdbx_description
1 polymer ?
#
loop_
_entity_poly.entity_id
_entity_poly.type
_entity_poly.pdbx_seq_one_letter_code
_entity_poly.pdbx_strand_id
1 'polypeptide(L)' 'MELKFPTLQKMARDILAIPVSTVASESAFSSSGKLINPHRNRLHHTTVEALMCSRRWLWKRM' A
#
# COMPACT_ATOMS: atom_id res chain seq x y z
N MET A 1 -28.83 10.58 0.99
CA MET A 1 -28.16 10.68 2.30
C MET A 1 -27.41 12.00 2.31
N GLU A 2 -27.98 13.03 2.95
CA GLU A 2 -27.32 14.35 3.03
C GLU A 2 -26.04 14.24 3.85
N LEU A 3 -24.94 14.76 3.31
CA LEU A 3 -23.66 14.83 4.00
C LEU A 3 -23.70 15.98 5.01
N LYS A 4 -24.12 15.68 6.24
CA LYS A 4 -23.95 16.60 7.38
C LYS A 4 -22.44 16.85 7.53
N PHE A 5 -22.02 18.09 7.27
CA PHE A 5 -20.63 18.56 7.37
C PHE A 5 -19.67 18.00 6.28
N PRO A 6 -19.85 18.39 5.01
CA PRO A 6 -19.03 17.88 3.89
C PRO A 6 -17.53 18.17 4.06
N THR A 7 -17.18 19.34 4.61
CA THR A 7 -15.79 19.73 4.88
C THR A 7 -15.16 18.87 5.98
N LEU A 8 -15.86 18.69 7.10
CA LEU A 8 -15.39 17.85 8.21
C LEU A 8 -15.21 16.40 7.77
N GLN A 9 -16.13 15.89 6.94
CA GLN A 9 -16.03 14.55 6.40
C GLN A 9 -14.82 14.37 5.47
N LYS A 10 -14.44 15.41 4.70
CA LYS A 10 -13.23 15.38 3.88
C LYS A 10 -11.98 15.31 4.78
N MET A 11 -11.90 16.16 5.79
CA MET A 11 -10.80 16.16 6.76
C MET A 11 -10.68 14.82 7.51
N ALA A 12 -11.81 14.26 7.96
CA ALA A 12 -11.82 12.98 8.64
C ALA A 12 -11.30 11.85 7.74
N ARG A 13 -11.67 11.83 6.46
CA ARG A 13 -11.15 10.86 5.49
C ARG A 13 -9.64 10.99 5.29
N ASP A 14 -9.13 12.21 5.20
CA ASP A 14 -7.70 12.46 5.01
C ASP A 14 -6.89 12.07 6.25
N ILE A 15 -7.36 12.43 7.45
CA ILE A 15 -6.67 12.15 8.72
C ILE A 15 -6.71 10.66 9.06
N LEU A 16 -7.88 10.01 8.95
CA LEU A 16 -8.04 8.60 9.31
C LEU A 16 -7.39 7.63 8.31
N ALA A 17 -7.02 8.10 7.11
CA ALA A 17 -6.27 7.31 6.13
C ALA A 17 -4.78 7.17 6.48
N ILE A 18 -4.27 7.99 7.41
CA ILE A 18 -2.87 7.92 7.85
C ILE A 18 -2.69 6.68 8.73
N PRO A 19 -1.81 5.73 8.36
CA PRO A 19 -1.55 4.57 9.18
C PRO A 19 -0.88 4.99 10.50
N VAL A 20 -1.46 4.54 11.62
CA VAL A 20 -0.95 4.85 12.98
C VAL A 20 0.33 4.05 13.31
N SER A 21 0.60 2.97 12.58
CA SER A 21 1.77 2.10 12.79
C SER A 21 2.48 1.75 11.50
N THR A 22 3.75 1.36 11.63
CA THR A 22 4.60 0.86 10.54
C THR A 22 4.26 -0.56 10.10
N VAL A 23 3.36 -1.26 10.80
CA VAL A 23 3.00 -2.67 10.55
C VAL A 23 2.58 -2.90 9.10
N ALA A 24 1.87 -1.95 8.48
CA ALA A 24 1.49 -2.05 7.07
C ALA A 24 2.72 -2.02 6.12
N SER A 25 3.71 -1.18 6.43
CA SER A 25 4.95 -1.08 5.68
C SER A 25 5.83 -2.31 5.91
N GLU A 26 5.97 -2.77 7.16
CA GLU A 26 6.74 -3.98 7.51
C GLU A 26 6.11 -5.25 6.91
N SER A 27 4.78 -5.34 6.85
CA SER A 27 4.06 -6.39 6.12
C SER A 27 4.37 -6.36 4.62
N ALA A 28 4.36 -5.18 4.00
CA ALA A 28 4.73 -5.03 2.60
C ALA A 28 6.19 -5.47 2.35
N PHE A 29 7.13 -5.07 3.20
CA PHE A 29 8.54 -5.44 3.08
C PHE A 29 8.83 -6.91 3.39
N SER A 30 8.22 -7.50 4.41
CA SER A 30 8.37 -8.94 4.68
C SER A 30 7.84 -9.79 3.52
N SER A 31 6.77 -9.34 2.87
CA SER A 31 6.24 -9.99 1.66
C SER A 31 7.12 -9.79 0.41
N SER A 32 8.07 -8.84 0.45
CA SER A 32 9.02 -8.54 -0.63
C SER A 32 10.07 -9.62 -0.84
N GLY A 33 10.41 -10.38 0.21
CA GLY A 33 11.34 -11.52 0.08
C GLY A 33 10.80 -12.62 -0.84
N LYS A 34 9.48 -12.71 -1.03
CA LYS A 34 8.87 -13.60 -2.03
C LYS A 34 8.99 -13.07 -3.46
N LEU A 35 9.12 -11.76 -3.61
CA LEU A 35 9.28 -11.08 -4.90
C LEU A 35 10.74 -11.10 -5.37
N ILE A 36 11.66 -10.89 -4.44
CA ILE A 36 13.11 -10.92 -4.64
C ILE A 36 13.65 -12.16 -3.91
N ASN A 37 13.67 -13.29 -4.60
CA ASN A 37 14.27 -14.53 -4.09
C ASN A 37 15.77 -14.57 -4.49
N PRO A 38 16.65 -15.36 -3.83
CA PRO A 38 18.06 -15.46 -4.22
C PRO A 38 18.29 -15.81 -5.70
N HIS A 39 17.35 -16.54 -6.31
CA HIS A 39 17.37 -16.87 -7.74
C HIS A 39 16.92 -15.70 -8.66
N ARG A 40 16.23 -14.70 -8.12
CA ARG A 40 15.65 -13.55 -8.84
C ARG A 40 16.03 -12.22 -8.16
N ASN A 41 17.33 -12.07 -7.84
CA ASN A 41 17.87 -10.93 -7.11
C ASN A 41 18.42 -9.79 -8.00
N ARG A 42 18.40 -9.95 -9.33
CA ARG A 42 18.88 -8.95 -10.32
C ARG A 42 17.77 -8.07 -10.89
N LEU A 43 16.69 -7.87 -10.16
CA LEU A 43 15.61 -6.98 -10.60
C LEU A 43 16.03 -5.54 -10.38
N HIS A 44 15.81 -4.70 -11.38
CA HIS A 44 15.99 -3.26 -11.23
C HIS A 44 14.99 -2.71 -10.21
N HIS A 45 15.38 -1.69 -9.46
CA HIS A 45 14.56 -1.12 -8.39
C HIS A 45 13.17 -0.67 -8.90
N THR A 46 13.10 -0.09 -10.10
CA THR A 46 11.83 0.29 -10.73
C THR A 46 10.91 -0.90 -11.00
N THR A 47 11.48 -2.07 -11.35
CA THR A 47 10.72 -3.30 -11.58
C THR A 47 10.15 -3.84 -10.28
N VAL A 48 10.93 -3.79 -9.20
CA VAL A 48 10.47 -4.20 -7.85
C VAL A 48 9.32 -3.31 -7.39
N GLU A 49 9.46 -2.00 -7.54
CA GLU A 49 8.42 -1.02 -7.19
C GLU A 49 7.13 -1.26 -7.98
N ALA A 50 7.23 -1.42 -9.31
CA ALA A 50 6.08 -1.68 -10.17
C ALA A 50 5.32 -2.96 -9.78
N LEU A 51 6.05 -4.04 -9.43
CA LEU A 51 5.46 -5.30 -8.99
C LEU A 51 4.77 -5.15 -7.62
N MET A 52 5.37 -4.42 -6.68
CA MET A 52 4.78 -4.14 -5.37
C MET A 52 3.49 -3.32 -5.48
N CYS A 53 3.53 -2.26 -6.28
CA CYS A 53 2.36 -1.44 -6.56
C CYS A 53 1.25 -2.27 -7.20
N SER A 54 1.55 -3.04 -8.25
CA SER A 54 0.58 -3.86 -8.96
C SER A 54 -0.11 -4.88 -8.05
N ARG A 55 0.67 -5.53 -7.17
CA ARG A 55 0.14 -6.51 -6.20
C ARG A 55 -0.80 -5.86 -5.18
N ARG A 56 -0.44 -4.69 -4.64
CA ARG A 56 -1.31 -3.92 -3.74
C ARG A 56 -2.62 -3.50 -4.42
N TRP A 57 -2.57 -3.09 -5.69
CA TRP A 57 -3.74 -2.69 -6.46
C TRP A 57 -4.69 -3.85 -6.74
N LEU A 58 -4.16 -5.02 -7.14
CA LEU A 58 -4.96 -6.21 -7.40
C LEU A 58 -5.65 -6.70 -6.12
N TRP A 59 -4.97 -6.66 -4.97
CA TRP A 59 -5.58 -7.01 -3.68
C TRP A 59 -6.68 -6.06 -3.23
N LYS A 60 -6.65 -4.77 -3.59
CA LYS A 60 -7.74 -3.84 -3.27
C LYS A 60 -9.00 -4.04 -4.13
N ARG A 61 -8.92 -4.80 -5.24
CA ARG A 61 -10.05 -5.03 -6.17
C ARG A 61 -10.77 -6.36 -5.95
N MET A 62 -10.24 -7.22 -5.10
CA MET A 62 -10.82 -8.51 -4.72
C MET A 62 -11.50 -8.37 -3.36
#